data_AF-A0A4S9E060-F1
#
_entry.id   AF-A0A4S9E060-F1
#
_cell.length_a   1.000
_cell.length_b   1.000
_cell.length_c   1.000
_cell.angle_alpha   90.00
_cell.angle_beta   90.00
_cell.angle_gamma   90.00
#
_symmetry.space_group_name_H-M   'P 1'
#
loop_
_entity.id
_entity.type
_entity.pdbx_description
1 polymer ?
#
loop_
_entity_poly.entity_id
_entity_poly.type
_entity_poly.pdbx_seq_one_letter_code
_entity_poly.pdbx_strand_id
1 'polypeptide(L)'
;MAPIKTLKEIPTLTSLYKLKHLAPAASTVSGASSAYNDRICVIRTDITKLEVDAIVNAANESLLGGGGVDGAIHRAAGRELLYECETLDGCDTGDAKITDGYELPCKKVVHTVGPVYWRTKKHGQHTSLLQSCYRRSLDLAAENGCKSIAFSALSTGVYGYPSKEAAETAIGEVKKWLDTDNKADKLDRIIFCNFMEKDQDAYYECLPKYFPPAEESEEQSESVTRSKSKSENQNELDNQSKSEEVEEQSKVQNATNSQSKIEEVEEQKNKDESNEEAQESKDETNEVAYESMDGTNEQVHESKGEPVDADQNEKETGQNMPDLPDVPTTVPGEHDLPDAKKLKTDHQQKD
;
A
#
# COMPACT_ATOMS: atom_id res chain seq x y z
N MET A 1 -11.09 -11.75 4.96
CA MET A 1 -9.82 -11.08 4.60
C MET A 1 -10.12 -9.95 3.63
N ALA A 2 -9.29 -8.91 3.56
CA ALA A 2 -9.39 -7.92 2.48
C ALA A 2 -9.07 -8.59 1.13
N PRO A 3 -9.73 -8.20 0.02
CA PRO A 3 -9.49 -8.80 -1.28
C PRO A 3 -8.09 -8.47 -1.81
N ILE A 4 -7.54 -9.37 -2.63
CA ILE A 4 -6.38 -9.08 -3.46
C ILE A 4 -6.76 -7.97 -4.45
N LYS A 5 -5.85 -7.04 -4.69
CA LYS A 5 -6.00 -5.95 -5.65
C LYS A 5 -5.02 -6.15 -6.80
N THR A 6 -5.57 -6.32 -7.99
CA THR A 6 -4.80 -6.50 -9.24
C THR A 6 -4.22 -5.17 -9.72
N LEU A 7 -3.11 -5.23 -10.46
CA LEU A 7 -2.44 -4.05 -11.03
C LEU A 7 -3.38 -3.14 -11.85
N LYS A 8 -4.43 -3.69 -12.46
CA LYS A 8 -5.43 -2.95 -13.26
C LYS A 8 -6.36 -2.08 -12.42
N GLU A 9 -6.53 -2.38 -11.15
CA GLU A 9 -7.39 -1.64 -10.23
C GLU A 9 -6.64 -0.61 -9.38
N ILE A 10 -5.36 -0.37 -9.69
CA ILE A 10 -4.53 0.64 -9.04
C ILE A 10 -4.55 1.90 -9.95
N PRO A 11 -5.05 3.05 -9.47
CA PRO A 11 -5.20 4.22 -10.31
C PRO A 11 -3.83 4.85 -10.64
N THR A 12 -3.64 5.21 -11.92
CA THR A 12 -2.48 6.00 -12.37
C THR A 12 -2.72 7.49 -12.06
N LEU A 13 -1.65 8.31 -12.10
CA LEU A 13 -1.83 9.77 -11.97
C LEU A 13 -2.76 10.32 -13.06
N THR A 14 -2.67 9.81 -14.29
CA THR A 14 -3.59 10.17 -15.38
C THR A 14 -5.06 9.95 -14.98
N SER A 15 -5.38 8.80 -14.37
CA SER A 15 -6.73 8.52 -13.87
C SER A 15 -7.12 9.45 -12.72
N LEU A 16 -6.20 9.72 -11.77
CA LEU A 16 -6.47 10.57 -10.62
C LEU A 16 -6.71 12.04 -11.01
N TYR A 17 -5.98 12.57 -12.00
CA TYR A 17 -6.23 13.89 -12.57
C TYR A 17 -7.57 13.95 -13.30
N LYS A 18 -7.87 12.98 -14.18
CA LYS A 18 -9.16 12.91 -14.90
C LYS A 18 -10.37 12.82 -13.97
N LEU A 19 -10.24 12.10 -12.86
CA LEU A 19 -11.27 11.98 -11.81
C LEU A 19 -11.25 13.15 -10.80
N LYS A 20 -10.34 14.12 -10.94
CA LYS A 20 -10.14 15.26 -10.02
C LYS A 20 -9.87 14.84 -8.57
N HIS A 21 -9.35 13.64 -8.37
CA HIS A 21 -8.84 13.15 -7.07
C HIS A 21 -7.44 13.69 -6.75
N LEU A 22 -6.74 14.22 -7.75
CA LEU A 22 -5.47 14.92 -7.62
C LEU A 22 -5.57 16.26 -8.34
N ALA A 23 -5.15 17.34 -7.69
CA ALA A 23 -5.15 18.69 -8.25
C ALA A 23 -3.78 19.04 -8.88
N PRO A 24 -3.71 19.89 -9.92
CA PRO A 24 -2.44 20.42 -10.42
C PRO A 24 -1.73 21.27 -9.35
N ALA A 25 -0.40 21.28 -9.34
CA ALA A 25 0.37 22.19 -8.48
C ALA A 25 0.37 23.63 -9.04
N ALA A 26 0.42 24.63 -8.15
CA ALA A 26 0.56 26.04 -8.53
C ALA A 26 1.94 26.38 -9.13
N SER A 27 2.94 25.53 -8.91
CA SER A 27 4.27 25.59 -9.54
C SER A 27 4.80 24.18 -9.76
N THR A 28 5.52 23.97 -10.86
CA THR A 28 6.12 22.68 -11.22
C THR A 28 7.64 22.75 -11.17
N VAL A 29 8.27 21.64 -10.80
CA VAL A 29 9.74 21.48 -10.74
C VAL A 29 10.28 20.97 -12.09
N SER A 30 9.39 20.49 -12.96
CA SER A 30 9.69 20.10 -14.35
C SER A 30 8.66 20.68 -15.32
N GLY A 31 9.03 20.76 -16.61
CA GLY A 31 8.08 21.11 -17.68
C GLY A 31 6.91 20.11 -17.78
N ALA A 32 5.78 20.56 -18.33
CA ALA A 32 4.50 19.86 -18.36
C ALA A 32 4.41 18.65 -19.32
N SER A 33 5.51 17.92 -19.52
CA SER A 33 5.59 16.74 -20.39
C SER A 33 5.30 15.47 -19.59
N SER A 34 4.02 15.09 -19.45
CA SER A 34 3.58 14.07 -18.50
C SER A 34 3.73 12.60 -18.98
N ALA A 35 4.81 12.28 -19.69
CA ALA A 35 5.07 10.95 -20.27
C ALA A 35 5.06 9.79 -19.25
N TYR A 36 5.19 10.09 -17.95
CA TYR A 36 5.20 9.08 -16.88
C TYR A 36 3.89 8.97 -16.08
N ASN A 37 2.86 9.79 -16.35
CA ASN A 37 1.65 9.81 -15.51
C ASN A 37 0.84 8.51 -15.56
N ASP A 38 1.00 7.71 -16.62
CA ASP A 38 0.45 6.35 -16.72
C ASP A 38 1.32 5.29 -16.02
N ARG A 39 2.59 5.59 -15.71
CA ARG A 39 3.49 4.69 -14.97
C ARG A 39 3.42 4.91 -13.46
N ILE A 40 3.22 6.14 -13.01
CA ILE A 40 3.13 6.46 -11.57
C ILE A 40 1.71 6.21 -11.05
N CYS A 41 1.64 5.56 -9.89
CA CYS A 41 0.42 5.27 -9.15
C CYS A 41 0.57 5.72 -7.68
N VAL A 42 -0.54 6.09 -7.05
CA VAL A 42 -0.61 6.29 -5.59
C VAL A 42 -1.92 5.70 -5.07
N ILE A 43 -1.85 4.96 -3.97
CA ILE A 43 -2.99 4.27 -3.37
C ILE A 43 -2.82 4.19 -1.84
N ARG A 44 -3.93 4.18 -1.10
CA ARG A 44 -3.94 3.85 0.34
C ARG A 44 -4.53 2.46 0.54
N THR A 45 -3.70 1.48 0.87
CA THR A 45 -4.12 0.08 1.08
C THR A 45 -3.07 -0.76 1.82
N ASP A 46 -3.39 -2.03 2.12
CA ASP A 46 -2.44 -3.01 2.63
C ASP A 46 -1.57 -3.54 1.48
N ILE A 47 -0.26 -3.25 1.54
CA ILE A 47 0.69 -3.63 0.48
C ILE A 47 0.78 -5.15 0.27
N THR A 48 0.45 -5.96 1.29
CA THR A 48 0.45 -7.43 1.20
C THR A 48 -0.72 -8.00 0.39
N LYS A 49 -1.56 -7.13 -0.17
CA LYS A 49 -2.72 -7.49 -1.01
C LYS A 49 -2.53 -7.09 -2.48
N LEU A 50 -1.39 -6.52 -2.84
CA LEU A 50 -1.12 -6.09 -4.21
C LEU A 50 -0.56 -7.25 -5.06
N GLU A 51 -1.30 -7.62 -6.11
CA GLU A 51 -0.82 -8.53 -7.16
C GLU A 51 0.03 -7.72 -8.15
N VAL A 52 1.34 -7.68 -7.88
CA VAL A 52 2.38 -6.93 -8.60
C VAL A 52 3.67 -7.76 -8.66
N ASP A 53 4.62 -7.42 -9.53
CA ASP A 53 5.86 -8.21 -9.61
C ASP A 53 6.71 -8.08 -8.33
N ALA A 54 6.87 -6.86 -7.80
CA ALA A 54 7.62 -6.61 -6.58
C ALA A 54 6.89 -5.68 -5.60
N ILE A 55 7.00 -5.98 -4.30
CA ILE A 55 6.72 -5.00 -3.23
C ILE A 55 8.00 -4.64 -2.49
N VAL A 56 8.06 -3.43 -1.92
CA VAL A 56 9.22 -2.94 -1.16
C VAL A 56 8.90 -2.86 0.32
N ASN A 57 9.61 -3.69 1.09
CA ASN A 57 9.54 -3.75 2.54
C ASN A 57 10.42 -2.67 3.17
N ALA A 58 9.85 -1.93 4.13
CA ALA A 58 10.60 -1.03 5.02
C ALA A 58 11.21 -1.85 6.16
N ALA A 59 12.28 -2.57 5.83
CA ALA A 59 12.96 -3.51 6.72
C ALA A 59 13.89 -2.82 7.72
N ASN A 60 14.44 -3.63 8.63
CA ASN A 60 15.52 -3.27 9.53
C ASN A 60 16.82 -4.02 9.17
N GLU A 61 17.96 -3.62 9.74
CA GLU A 61 19.30 -4.11 9.36
C GLU A 61 19.48 -5.64 9.45
N SER A 62 18.64 -6.36 10.22
CA SER A 62 18.70 -7.83 10.30
C SER A 62 18.02 -8.55 9.12
N LEU A 63 17.07 -7.90 8.43
CA LEU A 63 16.10 -8.52 7.51
C LEU A 63 15.18 -9.62 8.11
N LEU A 64 15.26 -9.91 9.41
CA LEU A 64 14.52 -11.00 10.06
C LEU A 64 13.09 -10.62 10.49
N GLY A 65 12.47 -9.68 9.79
CA GLY A 65 11.17 -9.12 10.11
C GLY A 65 11.16 -8.18 11.33
N GLY A 66 9.95 -7.77 11.73
CA GLY A 66 9.77 -6.83 12.84
C GLY A 66 8.31 -6.43 13.08
N GLY A 67 8.11 -5.16 13.45
CA GLY A 67 6.78 -4.55 13.60
C GLY A 67 6.26 -3.94 12.29
N GLY A 68 5.13 -3.23 12.36
CA GLY A 68 4.62 -2.42 11.24
C GLY A 68 4.39 -3.21 9.94
N VAL A 69 4.79 -2.61 8.82
CA VAL A 69 4.67 -3.22 7.47
C VAL A 69 5.59 -4.43 7.29
N ASP A 70 6.78 -4.40 7.89
CA ASP A 70 7.77 -5.49 7.87
C ASP A 70 7.19 -6.78 8.46
N GLY A 71 6.66 -6.69 9.68
CA GLY A 71 5.93 -7.79 10.30
C GLY A 71 4.67 -8.21 9.54
N ALA A 72 4.00 -7.29 8.83
CA ALA A 72 2.83 -7.63 8.01
C ALA A 72 3.22 -8.44 6.78
N ILE A 73 4.30 -8.06 6.10
CA ILE A 73 4.88 -8.77 4.95
C ILE A 73 5.34 -10.17 5.38
N HIS A 74 6.15 -10.30 6.44
CA HIS A 74 6.58 -11.62 6.93
C HIS A 74 5.41 -12.53 7.35
N ARG A 75 4.36 -11.99 7.99
CA ARG A 75 3.15 -12.79 8.33
C ARG A 75 2.32 -13.21 7.11
N ALA A 76 2.39 -12.48 6.01
CA ALA A 76 1.60 -12.72 4.80
C ALA A 76 2.36 -13.50 3.71
N ALA A 77 3.68 -13.62 3.82
CA ALA A 77 4.53 -14.40 2.93
C ALA A 77 4.75 -15.85 3.40
N GLY A 78 4.58 -16.13 4.69
CA GLY A 78 4.92 -17.43 5.28
C GLY A 78 6.30 -17.44 5.95
N ARG A 79 6.71 -18.61 6.47
CA ARG A 79 8.00 -18.75 7.19
C ARG A 79 9.18 -18.78 6.23
N GLU A 80 8.93 -19.15 4.99
CA GLU A 80 9.88 -19.30 3.90
C GLU A 80 10.62 -17.99 3.60
N LEU A 81 9.92 -16.84 3.68
CA LEU A 81 10.54 -15.52 3.56
C LEU A 81 11.58 -15.26 4.65
N LEU A 82 11.33 -15.71 5.89
CA LEU A 82 12.32 -15.59 6.97
C LEU A 82 13.55 -16.46 6.67
N TYR A 83 13.35 -17.69 6.20
CA TYR A 83 14.45 -18.60 5.87
C TYR A 83 15.32 -18.08 4.71
N GLU A 84 14.76 -17.41 3.71
CA GLU A 84 15.57 -16.75 2.67
C GLU A 84 16.30 -15.53 3.24
N CYS A 85 15.63 -14.68 4.04
CA CYS A 85 16.28 -13.55 4.71
C CYS A 85 17.47 -13.97 5.60
N GLU A 86 17.39 -15.12 6.28
CA GLU A 86 18.49 -15.70 7.07
C GLU A 86 19.74 -16.01 6.22
N THR A 87 19.60 -16.20 4.90
CA THR A 87 20.74 -16.42 3.98
C THR A 87 21.37 -15.13 3.44
N LEU A 88 20.78 -13.97 3.73
CA LEU A 88 21.19 -12.69 3.12
C LEU A 88 22.22 -11.90 3.93
N ASP A 89 22.58 -12.31 5.16
CA ASP A 89 23.49 -11.58 6.05
C ASP A 89 23.08 -10.10 6.27
N GLY A 90 21.81 -9.86 6.60
CA GLY A 90 21.28 -8.53 6.92
C GLY A 90 21.27 -7.54 5.74
N CYS A 91 21.17 -6.23 6.01
CA CYS A 91 21.27 -5.18 4.99
C CYS A 91 21.67 -3.84 5.61
N ASP A 92 22.56 -3.10 4.94
CA ASP A 92 22.98 -1.77 5.38
C ASP A 92 21.87 -0.73 5.17
N THR A 93 21.83 0.28 6.07
CA THR A 93 20.96 1.46 5.91
C THR A 93 21.25 2.15 4.57
N GLY A 94 20.24 2.33 3.72
CA GLY A 94 20.36 2.93 2.40
C GLY A 94 20.57 1.94 1.24
N ASP A 95 20.72 0.64 1.52
CA ASP A 95 20.82 -0.40 0.49
C ASP A 95 19.54 -1.27 0.43
N ALA A 96 19.51 -2.23 -0.47
CA ALA A 96 18.41 -3.18 -0.63
C ALA A 96 18.88 -4.58 -1.02
N LYS A 97 18.10 -5.61 -0.66
CA LYS A 97 18.23 -7.01 -1.10
C LYS A 97 16.87 -7.54 -1.58
N ILE A 98 16.86 -8.63 -2.34
CA ILE A 98 15.63 -9.17 -2.96
C ILE A 98 15.45 -10.66 -2.64
N THR A 99 14.19 -11.06 -2.49
CA THR A 99 13.70 -12.39 -2.08
C THR A 99 12.46 -12.77 -2.90
N ASP A 100 12.04 -14.03 -2.88
CA ASP A 100 10.75 -14.46 -3.42
C ASP A 100 9.56 -13.95 -2.57
N GLY A 101 8.38 -13.86 -3.20
CA GLY A 101 7.14 -13.40 -2.56
C GLY A 101 6.41 -14.46 -1.74
N TYR A 102 6.68 -15.75 -1.98
CA TYR A 102 6.07 -16.89 -1.30
C TYR A 102 4.54 -16.88 -1.31
N GLU A 103 3.87 -16.81 -0.15
CA GLU A 103 2.40 -16.76 -0.06
C GLU A 103 1.79 -15.40 -0.46
N LEU A 104 2.61 -14.37 -0.70
CA LEU A 104 2.11 -13.06 -1.15
C LEU A 104 1.56 -13.13 -2.58
N PRO A 105 0.60 -12.26 -2.95
CA PRO A 105 0.18 -12.08 -4.34
C PRO A 105 1.27 -11.51 -5.26
N CYS A 106 2.39 -11.04 -4.70
CA CYS A 106 3.52 -10.52 -5.47
C CYS A 106 4.60 -11.57 -5.69
N LYS A 107 5.41 -11.41 -6.75
CA LYS A 107 6.44 -12.40 -7.12
C LYS A 107 7.71 -12.26 -6.29
N LYS A 108 8.07 -11.05 -5.90
CA LYS A 108 9.30 -10.69 -5.19
C LYS A 108 9.03 -9.72 -4.03
N VAL A 109 9.82 -9.83 -2.97
CA VAL A 109 9.95 -8.77 -1.95
C VAL A 109 11.36 -8.17 -2.06
N VAL A 110 11.41 -6.86 -2.21
CA VAL A 110 12.64 -6.06 -2.10
C VAL A 110 12.68 -5.50 -0.68
N HIS A 111 13.67 -5.90 0.11
CA HIS A 111 13.87 -5.40 1.47
C HIS A 111 14.88 -4.27 1.42
N THR A 112 14.51 -3.09 1.94
CA THR A 112 15.42 -1.95 2.02
C THR A 112 15.37 -1.33 3.40
N VAL A 113 16.53 -0.90 3.91
CA VAL A 113 16.66 -0.38 5.26
C VAL A 113 16.68 1.14 5.23
N GLY A 114 15.53 1.72 5.56
CA GLY A 114 15.37 3.18 5.60
C GLY A 114 16.18 3.85 6.72
N PRO A 115 16.58 5.12 6.56
CA PRO A 115 17.28 5.83 7.62
C PRO A 115 16.39 6.08 8.84
N VAL A 116 16.93 5.88 10.04
CA VAL A 116 16.37 6.42 11.29
C VAL A 116 16.57 7.93 11.28
N TYR A 117 15.48 8.69 11.16
CA TYR A 117 15.52 10.09 10.75
C TYR A 117 16.30 11.00 11.72
N TRP A 118 15.99 10.96 13.02
CA TRP A 118 16.64 11.83 14.00
C TRP A 118 18.16 11.56 14.12
N ARG A 119 18.57 10.29 13.99
CA ARG A 119 19.98 9.87 14.04
C ARG A 119 20.73 10.36 12.80
N THR A 120 20.18 10.13 11.61
CA THR A 120 20.83 10.45 10.33
C THR A 120 20.72 11.93 9.94
N LYS A 121 19.69 12.66 10.40
CA LYS A 121 19.54 14.10 10.20
C LYS A 121 20.61 14.90 10.93
N LYS A 122 21.05 14.46 12.13
CA LYS A 122 22.18 15.04 12.87
C LYS A 122 23.47 15.10 12.04
N HIS A 123 23.63 14.18 11.09
CA HIS A 123 24.81 14.07 10.21
C HIS A 123 24.51 14.48 8.75
N GLY A 124 23.32 15.01 8.45
CA GLY A 124 22.93 15.41 7.09
C GLY A 124 22.67 14.25 6.11
N GLN A 125 22.70 12.99 6.56
CA GLN A 125 22.66 11.80 5.69
C GLN A 125 21.26 11.28 5.37
N HIS A 126 20.25 11.66 6.15
CA HIS A 126 18.86 11.18 6.03
C HIS A 126 18.31 11.18 4.59
N THR A 127 18.46 12.29 3.86
CA THR A 127 17.95 12.42 2.48
C THR A 127 18.66 11.48 1.51
N SER A 128 19.99 11.42 1.52
CA SER A 128 20.76 10.61 0.57
C SER A 128 20.61 9.10 0.83
N LEU A 129 20.46 8.70 2.09
CA LEU A 129 20.14 7.31 2.46
C LEU A 129 18.73 6.93 1.99
N LEU A 130 17.72 7.78 2.21
CA LEU A 130 16.37 7.50 1.73
C LEU A 130 16.30 7.45 0.19
N GLN A 131 16.98 8.37 -0.52
CA GLN A 131 17.14 8.30 -1.97
C GLN A 131 17.78 6.98 -2.42
N SER A 132 18.82 6.52 -1.69
CA SER A 132 19.48 5.26 -2.00
C SER A 132 18.54 4.05 -1.87
N CYS A 133 17.68 4.02 -0.84
CA CYS A 133 16.65 2.98 -0.68
C CYS A 133 15.75 2.85 -1.91
N TYR A 134 15.19 3.98 -2.39
CA TYR A 134 14.34 3.99 -3.60
C TYR A 134 15.14 3.56 -4.83
N ARG A 135 16.33 4.14 -5.05
CA ARG A 135 17.16 3.85 -6.23
C ARG A 135 17.56 2.38 -6.31
N ARG A 136 18.11 1.79 -5.24
CA ARG A 136 18.53 0.37 -5.24
C ARG A 136 17.34 -0.57 -5.33
N SER A 137 16.18 -0.20 -4.76
CA SER A 137 14.97 -1.00 -4.93
C SER A 137 14.44 -1.02 -6.38
N LEU A 138 14.45 0.14 -7.06
CA LEU A 138 14.09 0.24 -8.48
C LEU A 138 15.08 -0.52 -9.36
N ASP A 139 16.39 -0.40 -9.08
CA ASP A 139 17.45 -1.11 -9.79
C ASP A 139 17.28 -2.64 -9.66
N LEU A 140 17.15 -3.17 -8.44
CA LEU A 140 16.96 -4.61 -8.21
C LEU A 140 15.71 -5.16 -8.90
N ALA A 141 14.58 -4.45 -8.85
CA ALA A 141 13.37 -4.88 -9.54
C ALA A 141 13.57 -4.91 -11.07
N ALA A 142 14.22 -3.90 -11.65
CA ALA A 142 14.53 -3.87 -13.08
C ALA A 142 15.54 -4.95 -13.50
N GLU A 143 16.56 -5.21 -12.67
CA GLU A 143 17.57 -6.27 -12.85
C GLU A 143 16.94 -7.68 -12.79
N ASN A 144 15.92 -7.87 -11.95
CA ASN A 144 15.16 -9.12 -11.83
C ASN A 144 13.97 -9.21 -12.81
N GLY A 145 13.87 -8.30 -13.77
CA GLY A 145 12.85 -8.35 -14.84
C GLY A 145 11.42 -8.00 -14.41
N CYS A 146 11.23 -7.46 -13.20
CA CYS A 146 9.94 -6.97 -12.74
C CYS A 146 9.45 -5.81 -13.61
N LYS A 147 8.13 -5.76 -13.86
CA LYS A 147 7.44 -4.68 -14.60
C LYS A 147 6.63 -3.75 -13.70
N SER A 148 6.31 -4.19 -12.49
CA SER A 148 5.57 -3.41 -11.51
C SER A 148 6.22 -3.49 -10.14
N ILE A 149 6.39 -2.35 -9.49
CA ILE A 149 6.96 -2.24 -8.13
C ILE A 149 6.07 -1.35 -7.26
N ALA A 150 5.77 -1.80 -6.04
CA ALA A 150 5.03 -1.03 -5.04
C ALA A 150 5.88 -0.72 -3.81
N PHE A 151 5.98 0.56 -3.45
CA PHE A 151 6.70 1.04 -2.28
C PHE A 151 5.75 1.22 -1.10
N SER A 152 6.12 0.66 0.06
CA SER A 152 5.57 1.10 1.34
C SER A 152 6.12 2.48 1.72
N ALA A 153 5.50 3.15 2.70
CA ALA A 153 5.95 4.46 3.18
C ALA A 153 7.26 4.35 4.00
N LEU A 154 8.40 4.31 3.30
CA LEU A 154 9.73 4.08 3.89
C LEU A 154 10.07 5.14 4.96
N SER A 155 10.57 4.69 6.11
CA SER A 155 10.95 5.48 7.29
C SER A 155 9.88 6.37 7.96
N THR A 156 8.67 6.55 7.43
CA THR A 156 7.66 7.47 8.03
C THR A 156 6.85 6.89 9.21
N GLY A 157 7.14 5.63 9.57
CA GLY A 157 6.65 4.97 10.78
C GLY A 157 7.60 5.15 11.97
N VAL A 158 8.03 4.03 12.59
CA VAL A 158 8.88 4.02 13.80
C VAL A 158 10.22 4.77 13.62
N TYR A 159 10.74 4.85 12.39
CA TYR A 159 11.97 5.59 12.07
C TYR A 159 11.80 7.12 12.01
N GLY A 160 10.56 7.63 12.07
CA GLY A 160 10.25 9.02 12.37
C GLY A 160 10.54 10.04 11.27
N TYR A 161 10.65 9.63 10.00
CA TYR A 161 10.83 10.56 8.89
C TYR A 161 9.53 11.35 8.63
N PRO A 162 9.52 12.70 8.61
CA PRO A 162 8.33 13.49 8.34
C PRO A 162 7.73 13.16 6.97
N SER A 163 6.43 12.86 6.92
CA SER A 163 5.78 12.32 5.72
C SER A 163 6.00 13.17 4.46
N LYS A 164 5.96 14.50 4.59
CA LYS A 164 6.17 15.45 3.49
C LYS A 164 7.60 15.43 2.96
N GLU A 165 8.60 15.53 3.84
CA GLU A 165 10.02 15.45 3.44
C GLU A 165 10.33 14.08 2.82
N ALA A 166 9.75 12.99 3.35
CA ALA A 166 9.90 11.65 2.80
C ALA A 166 9.26 11.50 1.41
N ALA A 167 8.05 12.03 1.23
CA ALA A 167 7.34 12.00 -0.06
C ALA A 167 8.10 12.81 -1.13
N GLU A 168 8.54 14.05 -0.83
CA GLU A 168 9.34 14.84 -1.78
C GLU A 168 10.66 14.13 -2.14
N THR A 169 11.31 13.47 -1.17
CA THR A 169 12.53 12.67 -1.40
C THR A 169 12.25 11.45 -2.30
N ALA A 170 11.18 10.71 -2.02
CA ALA A 170 10.77 9.51 -2.76
C ALA A 170 10.39 9.82 -4.22
N ILE A 171 9.51 10.80 -4.40
CA ILE A 171 9.00 11.23 -5.70
C ILE A 171 10.14 11.81 -6.55
N GLY A 172 11.02 12.61 -5.94
CA GLY A 172 12.19 13.19 -6.61
C GLY A 172 13.18 12.14 -7.12
N GLU A 173 13.53 11.13 -6.32
CA GLU A 173 14.44 10.07 -6.77
C GLU A 173 13.78 9.12 -7.78
N VAL A 174 12.49 8.80 -7.63
CA VAL A 174 11.73 8.03 -8.65
C VAL A 174 11.71 8.77 -9.98
N LYS A 175 11.46 10.09 -9.99
CA LYS A 175 11.51 10.90 -11.21
C LYS A 175 12.91 10.88 -11.84
N LYS A 176 13.95 11.14 -11.04
CA LYS A 176 15.35 11.11 -11.49
C LYS A 176 15.78 9.74 -12.03
N TRP A 177 15.28 8.66 -11.45
CA TRP A 177 15.52 7.30 -11.93
C TRP A 177 14.83 7.05 -13.29
N LEU A 178 13.60 7.52 -13.47
CA LEU A 178 12.88 7.46 -14.76
C LEU A 178 13.56 8.31 -15.83
N ASP A 179 14.05 9.50 -15.48
CA ASP A 179 14.80 10.41 -16.35
C ASP A 179 16.23 9.90 -16.68
N THR A 180 16.63 8.73 -16.18
CA THR A 180 17.91 8.08 -16.55
C THR A 180 17.73 7.21 -17.79
N ASP A 181 18.62 7.37 -18.79
CA ASP A 181 18.58 6.65 -20.06
C ASP A 181 18.32 5.14 -19.91
N ASN A 182 17.39 4.62 -20.71
CA ASN A 182 16.97 3.20 -20.75
C ASN A 182 16.35 2.63 -19.46
N LYS A 183 16.11 3.44 -18.41
CA LYS A 183 15.44 2.98 -17.18
C LYS A 183 13.92 3.06 -17.25
N ALA A 184 13.36 4.11 -17.85
CA ALA A 184 11.91 4.29 -17.96
C ALA A 184 11.17 3.05 -18.50
N ASP A 185 11.71 2.38 -19.53
CA ASP A 185 11.09 1.20 -20.16
C ASP A 185 11.32 -0.13 -19.43
N LYS A 186 12.04 -0.11 -18.30
CA LYS A 186 12.18 -1.29 -17.44
C LYS A 186 10.90 -1.53 -16.65
N LEU A 187 10.30 -0.49 -16.09
CA LEU A 187 9.11 -0.55 -15.23
C LEU A 187 7.88 0.11 -15.89
N ASP A 188 6.80 -0.66 -15.97
CA ASP A 188 5.52 -0.21 -16.51
C ASP A 188 4.68 0.47 -15.42
N ARG A 189 4.88 0.11 -14.14
CA ARG A 189 4.18 0.72 -12.98
C ARG A 189 5.10 0.88 -11.76
N ILE A 190 5.08 2.08 -11.18
CA ILE A 190 5.71 2.42 -9.90
C ILE A 190 4.62 2.97 -8.98
N ILE A 191 4.37 2.28 -7.87
CA ILE A 191 3.20 2.51 -7.02
C ILE A 191 3.65 2.98 -5.64
N PHE A 192 3.19 4.14 -5.20
CA PHE A 192 3.32 4.59 -3.81
C PHE A 192 2.13 4.05 -3.01
N CYS A 193 2.35 2.96 -2.27
CA CYS A 193 1.35 2.27 -1.45
C CYS A 193 1.41 2.78 0.00
N ASN A 194 0.62 3.81 0.27
CA ASN A 194 0.48 4.37 1.61
C ASN A 194 -0.44 3.53 2.48
N PHE A 195 -0.26 3.59 3.80
CA PHE A 195 -1.17 2.97 4.77
C PHE A 195 -1.90 4.04 5.61
N MET A 196 -1.16 5.02 6.13
CA MET A 196 -1.73 6.13 6.89
C MET A 196 -2.16 7.29 5.98
N GLU A 197 -3.20 7.99 6.39
CA GLU A 197 -3.71 9.20 5.72
C GLU A 197 -2.65 10.29 5.59
N LYS A 198 -1.89 10.56 6.68
CA LYS A 198 -0.78 11.54 6.71
C LYS A 198 0.27 11.34 5.60
N ASP A 199 0.45 10.11 5.11
CA ASP A 199 1.41 9.79 4.07
C ASP A 199 0.75 9.96 2.70
N GLN A 200 -0.50 9.50 2.53
CA GLN A 200 -1.29 9.77 1.32
C GLN A 200 -1.40 11.27 1.01
N ASP A 201 -1.73 12.09 2.02
CA ASP A 201 -1.87 13.54 1.87
C ASP A 201 -0.54 14.19 1.45
N ALA A 202 0.57 13.75 2.05
CA ALA A 202 1.91 14.19 1.68
C ALA A 202 2.25 13.84 0.22
N TYR A 203 1.92 12.62 -0.23
CA TYR A 203 2.07 12.25 -1.64
C TYR A 203 1.16 13.08 -2.55
N TYR A 204 -0.09 13.34 -2.18
CA TYR A 204 -1.03 14.12 -2.97
C TYR A 204 -0.60 15.59 -3.11
N GLU A 205 -0.01 16.19 -2.07
CA GLU A 205 0.56 17.54 -2.15
C GLU A 205 1.81 17.61 -3.05
N CYS A 206 2.60 16.53 -3.10
CA CYS A 206 3.93 16.56 -3.69
C CYS A 206 3.98 16.02 -5.13
N LEU A 207 3.20 14.99 -5.46
CA LEU A 207 3.18 14.38 -6.80
C LEU A 207 2.97 15.40 -7.94
N PRO A 208 2.05 16.37 -7.86
CA PRO A 208 1.80 17.32 -8.95
C PRO A 208 2.95 18.31 -9.21
N LYS A 209 3.88 18.47 -8.26
CA LYS A 209 5.09 19.29 -8.42
C LYS A 209 6.10 18.63 -9.38
N TYR A 210 6.16 17.29 -9.39
CA TYR A 210 7.12 16.49 -10.17
C TYR A 210 6.50 15.79 -11.39
N PHE A 211 5.21 15.47 -11.30
CA PHE A 211 4.42 14.78 -12.32
C PHE A 211 3.12 15.55 -12.58
N PRO A 212 3.20 16.79 -13.11
CA PRO A 212 2.01 17.59 -13.45
C PRO A 212 1.14 16.85 -14.49
N PRO A 213 -0.16 17.19 -14.62
CA PRO A 213 -0.98 16.68 -15.71
C PRO A 213 -0.40 17.11 -17.06
N ALA A 214 -0.52 16.27 -18.09
CA ALA A 214 -0.33 16.72 -19.47
C ALA A 214 -1.41 17.75 -19.82
N GLU A 215 -1.05 18.71 -20.65
CA GLU A 215 -2.04 19.56 -21.32
C GLU A 215 -2.93 18.68 -22.20
N GLU A 216 -4.25 18.83 -22.05
CA GLU A 216 -5.21 18.13 -22.91
C GLU A 216 -5.12 18.72 -24.31
N SER A 217 -4.61 17.96 -25.28
CA SER A 217 -4.72 18.32 -26.70
C SER A 217 -6.21 18.37 -27.07
N GLU A 218 -6.73 19.56 -27.37
CA GLU A 218 -8.17 19.83 -27.51
C GLU A 218 -8.88 18.98 -28.58
N GLU A 219 -8.13 18.38 -29.51
CA GLU A 219 -8.58 17.57 -30.65
C GLU A 219 -9.53 16.41 -30.29
N GLN A 220 -9.49 15.86 -29.07
CA GLN A 220 -10.41 14.80 -28.67
C GLN A 220 -11.80 15.30 -28.24
N SER A 221 -11.92 16.57 -27.82
CA SER A 221 -13.19 17.16 -27.38
C SER A 221 -14.19 17.33 -28.54
N GLU A 222 -13.70 17.70 -29.73
CA GLU A 222 -14.53 17.85 -30.93
C GLU A 222 -15.06 16.52 -31.46
N SER A 223 -14.34 15.41 -31.26
CA SER A 223 -14.81 14.09 -31.71
C SER A 223 -16.07 13.63 -30.95
N VAL A 224 -16.19 13.99 -29.67
CA VAL A 224 -17.32 13.62 -28.80
C VAL A 224 -18.52 14.53 -29.05
N THR A 225 -18.32 15.83 -29.22
CA THR A 225 -19.41 16.77 -29.55
C THR A 225 -19.98 16.52 -30.95
N ARG A 226 -19.12 16.17 -31.92
CA ARG A 226 -19.54 15.77 -33.28
C ARG A 226 -20.22 14.40 -33.34
N SER A 227 -19.99 13.53 -32.36
CA SER A 227 -20.69 12.24 -32.23
C SER A 227 -22.06 12.39 -31.55
N LYS A 228 -22.17 13.21 -30.50
CA LYS A 228 -23.46 13.50 -29.83
C LYS A 228 -24.47 14.19 -30.76
N SER A 229 -24.03 15.22 -31.48
CA SER A 229 -24.87 15.96 -32.45
C SER A 229 -25.35 15.11 -33.64
N LYS A 230 -24.75 13.93 -33.86
CA LYS A 230 -25.18 12.95 -34.86
C LYS A 230 -26.17 11.90 -34.30
N SER A 231 -26.12 11.57 -33.00
CA SER A 231 -27.13 10.69 -32.38
C SER A 231 -28.42 11.43 -32.02
N GLU A 232 -28.33 12.71 -31.65
CA GLU A 232 -29.52 13.50 -31.27
C GLU A 232 -30.43 13.80 -32.48
N ASN A 233 -29.86 14.09 -33.66
CA ASN A 233 -30.63 14.28 -34.91
C ASN A 233 -31.25 12.99 -35.49
N GLN A 234 -30.83 11.80 -35.06
CA GLN A 234 -31.42 10.54 -35.56
C GLN A 234 -32.70 10.18 -34.78
N ASN A 235 -32.81 10.60 -33.51
CA ASN A 235 -33.96 10.28 -32.65
C ASN A 235 -35.19 11.19 -32.87
N GLU A 236 -35.04 12.38 -33.45
CA GLU A 236 -36.21 13.23 -33.76
C GLU A 236 -36.97 12.79 -35.01
N LEU A 237 -36.33 12.07 -35.95
CA LEU A 237 -36.95 11.61 -37.19
C LEU A 237 -37.70 10.27 -37.07
N ASP A 238 -37.31 9.38 -36.15
CA ASP A 238 -38.02 8.11 -35.92
C ASP A 238 -39.23 8.25 -34.97
N ASN A 239 -39.33 9.36 -34.21
CA ASN A 239 -40.42 9.57 -33.27
C ASN A 239 -41.68 10.17 -33.90
N GLN A 240 -41.65 10.48 -35.21
CA GLN A 240 -42.78 10.98 -35.98
C GLN A 240 -43.53 9.87 -36.76
N SER A 241 -43.05 8.62 -36.68
CA SER A 241 -43.63 7.44 -37.35
C SER A 241 -44.31 6.45 -36.41
N LYS A 242 -44.47 6.80 -35.12
CA LYS A 242 -45.04 5.91 -34.08
C LYS A 242 -46.34 6.40 -33.45
N SER A 243 -46.89 7.50 -33.96
CA SER A 243 -48.13 8.14 -33.47
C SER A 243 -49.42 7.63 -34.13
N GLU A 244 -49.35 6.69 -35.08
CA GLU A 244 -50.53 6.17 -35.79
C GLU A 244 -50.96 4.72 -35.40
N GLU A 245 -50.17 3.99 -34.60
CA GLU A 245 -50.50 2.61 -34.17
C GLU A 245 -51.10 2.48 -32.75
N VAL A 246 -51.30 3.58 -32.02
CA VAL A 246 -51.74 3.53 -30.60
C VAL A 246 -53.26 3.71 -30.42
N GLU A 247 -54.01 4.20 -31.42
CA GLU A 247 -55.45 4.42 -31.28
C GLU A 247 -56.34 3.16 -31.44
N GLU A 248 -55.82 2.03 -31.92
CA GLU A 248 -56.64 0.84 -32.23
C GLU A 248 -56.69 -0.22 -31.11
N GLN A 249 -55.80 -0.17 -30.10
CA GLN A 249 -55.80 -1.15 -28.99
C GLN A 249 -56.65 -0.73 -27.78
N SER A 250 -57.16 0.50 -27.74
CA SER A 250 -57.98 1.04 -26.63
C SER A 250 -59.44 0.52 -26.59
N LYS A 251 -59.86 -0.33 -27.54
CA LYS A 251 -61.26 -0.78 -27.69
C LYS A 251 -61.56 -2.21 -27.21
N VAL A 252 -60.57 -3.00 -26.79
CA VAL A 252 -60.77 -4.44 -26.46
C VAL A 252 -60.88 -4.74 -24.96
N GLN A 253 -60.40 -3.85 -24.07
CA GLN A 253 -60.39 -4.12 -22.62
C GLN A 253 -61.64 -3.71 -21.83
N ASN A 254 -62.61 -3.02 -22.45
CA ASN A 254 -63.86 -2.60 -21.77
C ASN A 254 -65.03 -3.60 -21.89
N ALA A 255 -64.77 -4.86 -22.28
CA ALA A 255 -65.80 -5.86 -22.55
C ALA A 255 -65.84 -7.06 -21.56
N THR A 256 -64.89 -7.17 -20.62
CA THR A 256 -64.77 -8.35 -19.72
C THR A 256 -64.97 -8.07 -18.23
N ASN A 257 -65.22 -6.81 -17.83
CA ASN A 257 -65.40 -6.44 -16.41
C ASN A 257 -66.88 -6.49 -15.93
N SER A 258 -67.69 -7.37 -16.54
CA SER A 258 -69.14 -7.46 -16.30
C SER A 258 -69.66 -8.91 -16.29
N GLN A 259 -68.83 -9.88 -15.90
CA GLN A 259 -69.27 -11.29 -15.81
C GLN A 259 -68.45 -12.16 -14.82
N SER A 260 -68.25 -11.66 -13.60
CA SER A 260 -67.73 -12.46 -12.46
C SER A 260 -68.18 -11.87 -11.12
N LYS A 261 -69.48 -11.61 -11.00
CA LYS A 261 -70.17 -11.19 -9.77
C LYS A 261 -71.64 -11.55 -9.97
N ILE A 262 -72.23 -12.26 -9.00
CA ILE A 262 -73.44 -13.12 -9.13
C ILE A 262 -73.02 -14.55 -9.52
N GLU A 263 -73.57 -15.54 -8.79
CA GLU A 263 -73.11 -16.93 -8.61
C GLU A 263 -71.80 -17.04 -7.78
N GLU A 264 -71.68 -17.69 -6.62
CA GLU A 264 -72.55 -18.27 -5.57
C GLU A 264 -71.64 -18.19 -4.30
N VAL A 265 -72.00 -17.82 -3.07
CA VAL A 265 -73.28 -17.80 -2.32
C VAL A 265 -73.97 -19.15 -2.26
N GLU A 266 -73.22 -20.24 -2.05
CA GLU A 266 -73.78 -21.47 -1.47
C GLU A 266 -72.78 -22.44 -0.81
N GLU A 267 -71.86 -21.95 0.06
CA GLU A 267 -71.24 -22.85 1.07
C GLU A 267 -70.93 -22.19 2.41
N GLN A 268 -72.00 -21.78 3.11
CA GLN A 268 -71.99 -21.82 4.57
C GLN A 268 -72.20 -23.28 5.01
N LYS A 269 -71.24 -23.88 5.75
CA LYS A 269 -71.51 -24.58 7.02
C LYS A 269 -70.27 -25.15 7.73
N ASN A 270 -70.28 -25.00 9.06
CA ASN A 270 -69.57 -25.78 10.07
C ASN A 270 -68.07 -25.51 10.30
N LYS A 271 -67.81 -24.49 11.14
CA LYS A 271 -66.96 -24.51 12.37
C LYS A 271 -66.64 -23.04 12.76
N ASP A 272 -67.14 -22.42 13.83
CA ASP A 272 -67.55 -22.89 15.17
C ASP A 272 -66.50 -23.82 15.81
N GLU A 273 -65.76 -23.48 16.88
CA GLU A 273 -65.67 -22.31 17.79
C GLU A 273 -64.14 -22.10 18.12
N SER A 274 -63.60 -21.15 18.93
CA SER A 274 -64.12 -20.13 19.86
C SER A 274 -63.10 -18.98 20.10
N ASN A 275 -63.59 -17.79 20.46
CA ASN A 275 -63.11 -16.77 21.44
C ASN A 275 -61.70 -16.85 22.09
N GLU A 276 -60.93 -15.73 22.11
CA GLU A 276 -60.84 -14.66 23.15
C GLU A 276 -60.12 -15.13 24.45
N GLU A 277 -59.36 -14.34 25.21
CA GLU A 277 -58.99 -12.90 25.18
C GLU A 277 -57.73 -12.68 26.08
N ALA A 278 -57.27 -11.43 26.17
CA ALA A 278 -56.53 -10.79 27.28
C ALA A 278 -55.21 -11.43 27.82
N GLN A 279 -54.05 -10.77 27.87
CA GLN A 279 -53.62 -9.50 28.51
C GLN A 279 -52.81 -9.74 29.81
N GLU A 280 -51.64 -9.08 29.88
CA GLU A 280 -50.83 -8.67 31.05
C GLU A 280 -51.06 -9.29 32.45
N SER A 281 -50.01 -9.85 33.05
CA SER A 281 -49.24 -9.23 34.17
C SER A 281 -48.61 -10.23 35.18
N LYS A 282 -47.33 -9.95 35.49
CA LYS A 282 -46.66 -9.99 36.80
C LYS A 282 -46.44 -11.28 37.62
N ASP A 283 -45.15 -11.45 37.92
CA ASP A 283 -44.51 -11.70 39.22
C ASP A 283 -44.57 -13.10 39.88
N GLU A 284 -43.39 -13.44 40.46
CA GLU A 284 -43.14 -14.42 41.54
C GLU A 284 -43.41 -15.92 41.25
N THR A 285 -42.61 -16.90 41.69
CA THR A 285 -41.33 -16.95 42.42
C THR A 285 -40.68 -18.32 42.12
N ASN A 286 -39.34 -18.44 42.16
CA ASN A 286 -38.72 -19.49 42.99
C ASN A 286 -37.22 -19.26 43.24
N GLU A 287 -36.77 -19.70 44.41
CA GLU A 287 -35.50 -19.35 45.04
C GLU A 287 -34.81 -20.59 45.62
N VAL A 288 -33.56 -20.85 45.24
CA VAL A 288 -32.49 -21.44 46.07
C VAL A 288 -31.16 -21.16 45.35
N ALA A 289 -30.27 -20.28 45.78
CA ALA A 289 -29.63 -20.07 47.08
C ALA A 289 -28.57 -21.13 47.42
N TYR A 290 -27.30 -20.74 47.29
CA TYR A 290 -26.21 -21.16 48.19
C TYR A 290 -25.26 -19.96 48.41
N GLU A 291 -25.45 -19.33 49.55
CA GLU A 291 -24.51 -18.53 50.37
C GLU A 291 -23.13 -19.24 50.52
N SER A 292 -21.99 -18.66 50.92
CA SER A 292 -21.52 -17.31 51.30
C SER A 292 -19.96 -17.38 51.48
N MET A 293 -19.14 -16.43 51.98
CA MET A 293 -19.30 -15.13 52.67
C MET A 293 -17.99 -14.29 52.52
N ASP A 294 -18.08 -12.99 52.82
CA ASP A 294 -17.12 -12.05 53.48
C ASP A 294 -15.57 -12.12 53.29
N GLY A 295 -14.83 -10.99 53.32
CA GLY A 295 -15.26 -9.59 53.43
C GLY A 295 -14.19 -8.63 53.99
N THR A 296 -14.34 -7.32 53.70
CA THR A 296 -13.75 -6.12 54.37
C THR A 296 -12.22 -5.91 54.31
N ASN A 297 -11.71 -4.81 53.72
CA ASN A 297 -11.46 -3.45 54.28
C ASN A 297 -10.05 -3.38 54.95
N GLU A 298 -9.22 -2.32 54.98
CA GLU A 298 -9.51 -0.87 55.07
C GLU A 298 -8.25 0.03 54.81
N GLN A 299 -8.47 1.25 54.27
CA GLN A 299 -7.75 2.55 54.40
C GLN A 299 -6.20 2.81 54.32
N VAL A 300 -5.88 3.82 53.47
CA VAL A 300 -5.13 5.09 53.74
C VAL A 300 -3.67 5.10 54.25
N HIS A 301 -2.79 5.81 53.52
CA HIS A 301 -1.96 6.90 54.09
C HIS A 301 -1.39 7.89 53.05
N GLU A 302 -1.48 9.20 53.33
CA GLU A 302 -0.75 10.27 52.63
C GLU A 302 0.69 10.42 53.16
N SER A 303 1.60 10.97 52.34
CA SER A 303 2.56 11.99 52.78
C SER A 303 3.15 12.80 51.60
N LYS A 304 3.59 14.03 51.87
CA LYS A 304 4.05 15.06 50.89
C LYS A 304 5.57 15.27 50.97
N GLY A 305 6.19 15.79 49.91
CA GLY A 305 7.54 16.36 49.97
C GLY A 305 8.11 16.80 48.61
N GLU A 306 8.10 18.11 48.35
CA GLU A 306 8.95 18.81 47.37
C GLU A 306 9.96 19.71 48.15
N PRO A 307 10.83 20.50 47.49
CA PRO A 307 11.94 20.10 46.61
C PRO A 307 13.28 20.71 47.12
N VAL A 308 14.41 20.46 46.44
CA VAL A 308 15.63 21.29 46.64
C VAL A 308 16.49 21.42 45.37
N ASP A 309 16.72 22.69 45.04
CA ASP A 309 17.87 23.34 44.41
C ASP A 309 18.52 22.85 43.10
N ALA A 310 18.74 23.86 42.24
CA ALA A 310 19.69 23.85 41.15
C ALA A 310 21.01 24.50 41.58
N ASP A 311 22.14 24.04 41.04
CA ASP A 311 23.32 24.91 40.89
C ASP A 311 24.10 24.57 39.61
N GLN A 312 24.84 25.56 39.13
CA GLN A 312 25.69 25.53 37.95
C GLN A 312 27.13 25.23 38.37
N ASN A 313 27.88 24.46 37.56
CA ASN A 313 29.19 24.91 37.11
C ASN A 313 29.80 24.01 36.04
N GLU A 314 30.39 24.65 35.03
CA GLU A 314 31.44 24.07 34.22
C GLU A 314 32.75 24.08 35.01
N LYS A 315 33.57 23.03 34.90
CA LYS A 315 35.03 23.19 34.76
C LYS A 315 35.75 21.91 34.37
N GLU A 316 36.76 22.10 33.53
CA GLU A 316 37.69 21.08 33.08
C GLU A 316 38.57 20.57 34.23
N THR A 317 38.75 19.26 34.31
CA THR A 317 40.03 18.64 34.70
C THR A 317 40.21 17.35 33.90
N GLY A 318 41.25 17.29 33.07
CA GLY A 318 41.65 16.04 32.43
C GLY A 318 42.63 15.28 33.33
N GLN A 319 42.49 13.96 33.43
CA GLN A 319 43.60 13.03 33.66
C GLN A 319 43.20 11.56 33.45
N ASN A 320 44.09 10.84 32.75
CA ASN A 320 44.36 9.40 32.81
C ASN A 320 43.22 8.40 32.47
N MET A 321 43.19 7.97 31.20
CA MET A 321 42.84 6.58 30.88
C MET A 321 44.04 5.66 31.19
N PRO A 322 43.83 4.43 31.67
CA PRO A 322 44.87 3.41 31.74
C PRO A 322 45.08 2.73 30.37
N ASP A 323 46.34 2.40 30.05
CA ASP A 323 46.70 1.68 28.82
C ASP A 323 46.07 0.28 28.75
N LEU A 324 45.61 -0.09 27.54
CA LEU A 324 45.24 -1.45 27.19
C LEU A 324 46.50 -2.25 26.77
N PRO A 325 46.65 -3.52 27.16
CA PRO A 325 47.83 -4.31 26.83
C PRO A 325 47.87 -4.73 25.35
N ASP A 326 49.09 -4.77 24.79
CA ASP A 326 49.36 -5.20 23.41
C ASP A 326 48.79 -6.59 23.07
N VAL A 327 48.12 -6.69 21.93
CA VAL A 327 47.69 -7.96 21.33
C VAL A 327 48.72 -8.36 20.26
N PRO A 328 49.35 -9.54 20.35
CA PRO A 328 50.36 -9.96 19.39
C PRO A 328 49.73 -10.33 18.04
N THR A 329 50.12 -9.63 16.99
CA THR A 329 49.79 -9.96 15.59
C THR A 329 50.57 -11.19 15.12
N THR A 330 49.92 -12.34 15.06
CA THR A 330 50.45 -13.52 14.36
C THR A 330 50.05 -13.50 12.88
N VAL A 331 51.05 -13.63 12.01
CA VAL A 331 50.87 -13.65 10.56
C VAL A 331 50.61 -15.10 10.11
N PRO A 332 49.53 -15.40 9.35
CA PRO A 332 49.36 -16.70 8.72
C PRO A 332 50.38 -16.87 7.58
N GLY A 333 51.06 -18.02 7.54
CA GLY A 333 52.10 -18.30 6.55
C GLY A 333 51.56 -18.58 5.15
N GLU A 334 52.42 -18.34 4.15
CA GLU A 334 52.20 -18.71 2.75
C GLU A 334 52.05 -20.24 2.62
N HIS A 335 51.09 -20.68 1.81
CA HIS A 335 50.98 -22.07 1.35
C HIS A 335 50.98 -22.10 -0.19
N ASP A 336 51.80 -22.99 -0.74
CA ASP A 336 52.13 -23.07 -2.17
C ASP A 336 50.92 -23.29 -3.09
N LEU A 337 50.87 -22.52 -4.18
CA LEU A 337 50.07 -22.80 -5.37
C LEU A 337 50.95 -23.51 -6.41
N PRO A 338 50.58 -24.70 -6.92
CA PRO A 338 51.37 -25.41 -7.92
C PRO A 338 51.24 -24.81 -9.34
N ASP A 339 52.35 -24.82 -10.06
CA ASP A 339 52.54 -24.26 -11.40
C ASP A 339 51.55 -24.76 -12.47
N ALA A 340 50.89 -23.83 -13.17
CA ALA A 340 50.09 -24.12 -14.35
C ALA A 340 50.94 -24.06 -15.63
N LYS A 341 51.52 -25.19 -16.08
CA LYS A 341 52.17 -25.29 -17.39
C LYS A 341 52.11 -26.69 -18.03
N LYS A 342 51.72 -26.68 -19.32
CA LYS A 342 51.75 -27.78 -20.31
C LYS A 342 50.79 -28.96 -20.09
N LEU A 343 49.73 -28.99 -20.92
CA LEU A 343 49.49 -30.11 -21.83
C LEU A 343 48.60 -29.67 -23.01
N LYS A 344 49.14 -29.79 -24.22
CA LYS A 344 48.46 -29.78 -25.52
C LYS A 344 48.99 -31.01 -26.28
N THR A 345 48.28 -31.43 -27.33
CA THR A 345 48.62 -32.53 -28.29
C THR A 345 48.73 -33.92 -27.65
N ASP A 346 48.16 -35.01 -28.17
CA ASP A 346 47.34 -35.24 -29.38
C ASP A 346 46.40 -36.42 -29.13
N HIS A 347 45.26 -36.48 -29.83
CA HIS A 347 44.70 -37.74 -30.37
C HIS A 347 43.59 -37.45 -31.39
N GLN A 348 43.95 -37.44 -32.68
CA GLN A 348 42.98 -37.47 -33.78
C GLN A 348 43.62 -38.04 -35.06
N GLN A 349 43.59 -39.37 -35.23
CA GLN A 349 43.30 -40.08 -36.49
C GLN A 349 43.63 -41.58 -36.41
N LYS A 350 42.72 -42.39 -37.00
CA LYS A 350 42.95 -43.69 -37.67
C LYS A 350 43.29 -44.90 -36.78
N ASP A 351 42.79 -46.11 -37.06
CA ASP A 351 41.92 -46.61 -38.16
C ASP A 351 40.73 -47.41 -37.61
#